data_AF-A0A8H7DPM9-F1
#
_entry.id   AF-A0A8H7DPM9-F1
#
_cell.length_a   1.000
_cell.length_b   1.000
_cell.length_c   1.000
_cell.angle_alpha   90.00
_cell.angle_beta   90.00
_cell.angle_gamma   90.00
#
_symmetry.space_group_name_H-M   'P 1'
#
loop_
_entity.id
_entity.type
_entity.pdbx_description
1 polymer ?
#
loop_
_entity_poly.entity_id
_entity_poly.type
_entity_poly.pdbx_seq_one_letter_code
_entity_poly.pdbx_strand_id
1 'polypeptide(L)'
;MLTQTTPRELPTELVEKIIEILWLSTFSNAERVRFMAASVLISKAWTCLYSRISSRDVVIPSVQYAKYFHTHLLDERSVIFDKTIHDMPNEHCRSLRFHVESPSVQTPTHFNMKFAHSIDNSESVFDLLDWLADIPYLPFLRHISIEFHNCGFTDLFDNMRLVIFPTQVTNLDISFGFTEGTSPKRIRDLQKDYPLRIPEGLPLNHIETLAIVGGGVSPVLGLLVTSCTSLRVVRTDLSDKSTVEEEKEYLKILREVCIDRHMSLELC
;
A
#
# COMPACT_ATOMS: atom_id res chain seq x y z
N MET A 1 -4.33 -56.21 -13.61
CA MET A 1 -3.32 -55.13 -13.68
C MET A 1 -4.07 -53.81 -13.70
N LEU A 2 -4.12 -53.10 -12.57
CA LEU A 2 -4.69 -51.75 -12.51
C LEU A 2 -3.62 -50.78 -12.99
N THR A 3 -3.82 -50.18 -14.15
CA THR A 3 -3.02 -49.04 -14.62
C THR A 3 -3.27 -47.89 -13.65
N GLN A 4 -2.31 -47.64 -12.75
CA GLN A 4 -2.21 -46.36 -12.06
C GLN A 4 -2.08 -45.29 -13.13
N THR A 5 -3.17 -44.59 -13.40
CA THR A 5 -3.12 -43.30 -14.04
C THR A 5 -2.49 -42.38 -13.01
N THR A 6 -1.20 -42.10 -13.17
CA THR A 6 -0.57 -41.00 -12.44
C THR A 6 -1.43 -39.75 -12.69
N PRO A 7 -1.78 -39.00 -11.63
CA PRO A 7 -2.46 -37.72 -11.83
C PRO A 7 -1.65 -36.91 -12.84
N ARG A 8 -2.30 -36.33 -13.84
CA ARG A 8 -1.62 -35.37 -14.72
C ARG A 8 -1.29 -34.15 -13.85
N GLU A 9 -0.08 -34.14 -13.31
CA GLU A 9 0.43 -33.02 -12.54
C GLU A 9 0.52 -31.81 -13.46
N LEU A 10 0.00 -30.67 -12.98
CA LEU A 10 0.11 -29.43 -13.72
C LEU A 10 1.59 -29.02 -13.78
N PRO A 11 2.15 -28.68 -14.95
CA PRO A 11 3.51 -28.17 -15.06
C PRO A 11 3.77 -27.01 -14.09
N THR A 12 4.95 -26.99 -13.48
CA THR A 12 5.35 -26.00 -12.46
C THR A 12 5.25 -24.57 -12.98
N GLU A 13 5.54 -24.36 -14.26
CA GLU A 13 5.47 -23.05 -14.93
C GLU A 13 4.02 -22.54 -15.03
N LEU A 14 3.05 -23.46 -15.17
CA LEU A 14 1.64 -23.10 -15.17
C LEU A 14 1.15 -22.78 -13.76
N VAL A 15 1.59 -23.53 -12.75
CA VAL A 15 1.30 -23.25 -11.34
C VAL A 15 1.83 -21.86 -10.96
N GLU A 16 3.08 -21.57 -11.31
CA GLU A 16 3.69 -20.26 -11.07
C GLU A 16 2.89 -19.13 -11.71
N LYS A 17 2.53 -19.25 -12.98
CA LYS A 17 1.69 -18.26 -13.68
C LYS A 17 0.32 -18.07 -13.03
N ILE A 18 -0.32 -19.15 -12.59
CA ILE A 18 -1.60 -19.06 -11.88
C ILE A 18 -1.43 -18.26 -10.59
N ILE A 19 -0.40 -18.57 -9.80
CA ILE A 19 -0.12 -17.84 -8.56
C ILE A 19 0.18 -16.37 -8.84
N GLU A 20 0.99 -16.07 -9.86
CA GLU A 20 1.32 -14.69 -10.23
C GLU A 20 0.08 -13.90 -10.65
N ILE A 21 -0.79 -14.50 -11.48
CA ILE A 21 -2.07 -13.89 -11.88
C ILE A 21 -2.94 -13.64 -10.65
N LEU A 22 -3.11 -14.63 -9.77
CA LEU A 22 -3.91 -14.48 -8.55
C LEU A 22 -3.29 -13.44 -7.60
N TRP A 23 -1.96 -13.38 -7.51
CA TRP A 23 -1.26 -12.43 -6.65
C TRP A 23 -1.43 -10.99 -7.14
N LEU A 24 -1.39 -10.76 -8.45
CA LEU A 24 -1.58 -9.45 -9.06
C LEU A 24 -3.06 -9.08 -9.27
N SER A 25 -3.98 -10.02 -9.07
CA SER A 25 -5.42 -9.77 -9.23
C SER A 25 -5.94 -8.82 -8.16
N THR A 26 -6.97 -8.05 -8.51
CA THR A 26 -7.73 -7.23 -7.58
C THR A 26 -8.59 -8.12 -6.70
N PHE A 27 -8.21 -8.28 -5.44
CA PHE A 27 -8.96 -9.01 -4.43
C PHE A 27 -9.45 -8.03 -3.37
N SER A 28 -10.62 -8.30 -2.80
CA SER A 28 -10.94 -7.73 -1.48
C SER A 28 -9.89 -8.16 -0.46
N ASN A 29 -9.68 -7.38 0.60
CA ASN A 29 -8.71 -7.73 1.62
C ASN A 29 -9.02 -9.10 2.27
N ALA A 30 -10.30 -9.44 2.44
CA ALA A 30 -10.74 -10.75 2.92
C ALA A 30 -10.38 -11.90 1.97
N GLU A 31 -10.50 -11.71 0.66
CA GLU A 31 -10.06 -12.70 -0.34
C GLU A 31 -8.54 -12.82 -0.38
N ARG A 32 -7.82 -11.70 -0.27
CA ARG A 32 -6.36 -11.68 -0.17
C ARG A 32 -5.86 -12.52 1.00
N VAL A 33 -6.40 -12.29 2.20
CA VAL A 33 -6.05 -13.06 3.40
C VAL A 33 -6.34 -14.55 3.21
N ARG A 34 -7.50 -14.89 2.65
CA ARG A 34 -7.86 -16.29 2.34
C ARG A 34 -6.88 -16.92 1.35
N PHE A 35 -6.50 -16.21 0.29
CA PHE A 35 -5.53 -16.69 -0.69
C PHE A 35 -4.15 -16.92 -0.08
N MET A 36 -3.66 -15.97 0.73
CA MET A 36 -2.37 -16.07 1.43
C MET A 36 -2.35 -17.28 2.37
N ALA A 37 -3.40 -17.44 3.18
CA ALA A 37 -3.52 -18.55 4.13
C ALA A 37 -3.66 -19.90 3.42
N ALA A 38 -4.46 -19.99 2.35
CA ALA A 38 -4.62 -21.22 1.59
C ALA A 38 -3.32 -21.61 0.87
N SER A 39 -2.61 -20.64 0.30
CA SER A 39 -1.40 -20.91 -0.51
C SER A 39 -0.30 -21.62 0.28
N VAL A 40 -0.16 -21.34 1.57
CA VAL A 40 0.84 -22.02 2.41
C VAL A 40 0.44 -23.44 2.83
N LEU A 41 -0.83 -23.82 2.64
CA LEU A 41 -1.42 -25.10 3.07
C LEU A 41 -1.65 -26.11 1.94
N ILE A 42 -1.58 -25.71 0.66
CA ILE A 42 -1.89 -26.59 -0.48
C ILE A 42 -0.87 -27.72 -0.62
N SER A 43 0.41 -27.38 -0.76
CA SER A 43 1.53 -28.33 -0.86
C SER A 43 2.86 -27.61 -0.73
N LYS A 44 3.94 -28.33 -0.41
CA LYS A 44 5.29 -27.73 -0.31
C LYS A 44 5.72 -27.06 -1.62
N ALA A 45 5.41 -27.66 -2.77
CA ALA A 45 5.74 -27.10 -4.08
C ALA A 45 4.98 -25.79 -4.33
N TRP A 46 3.68 -25.76 -4.03
CA TRP A 46 2.87 -24.53 -4.12
C TRP A 46 3.40 -23.44 -3.20
N THR A 47 3.67 -23.77 -1.94
CA THR A 47 4.20 -22.84 -0.95
C THR A 47 5.52 -22.22 -1.41
N CYS A 48 6.43 -23.00 -1.99
CA CYS A 48 7.71 -22.49 -2.50
C CYS A 48 7.50 -21.48 -3.66
N LEU A 49 6.64 -21.79 -4.62
CA LEU A 49 6.33 -20.88 -5.73
C LEU A 49 5.61 -19.61 -5.24
N TYR A 50 4.63 -19.78 -4.36
CA TYR A 50 3.90 -18.68 -3.73
C TYR A 50 4.84 -17.77 -2.97
N SER A 51 5.67 -18.30 -2.08
CA SER A 51 6.62 -17.50 -1.30
C SER A 51 7.57 -16.71 -2.20
N ARG A 52 8.07 -17.30 -3.29
CA ARG A 52 8.93 -16.57 -4.25
C ARG A 52 8.21 -15.37 -4.87
N ILE A 53 6.93 -15.54 -5.24
CA ILE A 53 6.13 -14.46 -5.84
C ILE A 53 5.76 -13.41 -4.78
N SER A 54 5.21 -13.85 -3.64
CA SER A 54 4.72 -12.95 -2.59
C SER A 54 5.83 -12.20 -1.88
N SER A 55 7.05 -12.76 -1.79
CA SER A 55 8.20 -12.08 -1.18
C SER A 55 8.81 -11.00 -2.07
N ARG A 56 8.54 -11.01 -3.38
CA ARG A 56 8.96 -9.95 -4.31
C ARG A 56 8.06 -8.73 -4.18
N ASP A 57 6.75 -8.96 -4.20
CA ASP A 57 5.73 -7.93 -4.18
C ASP A 57 4.81 -8.12 -2.96
N VAL A 58 5.29 -7.77 -1.76
CA VAL A 58 4.64 -8.12 -0.49
C VAL A 58 3.37 -7.32 -0.26
N VAL A 59 2.35 -8.00 0.26
CA VAL A 59 1.09 -7.40 0.69
C VAL A 59 0.95 -7.53 2.21
N ILE A 60 0.65 -6.42 2.88
CA ILE A 60 0.40 -6.31 4.31
C ILE A 60 -1.11 -6.08 4.53
N PRO A 61 -1.91 -7.15 4.69
CA PRO A 61 -3.36 -7.05 4.80
C PRO A 61 -3.86 -6.75 6.22
N SER A 62 -3.00 -6.91 7.24
CA SER A 62 -3.35 -6.70 8.64
C SER A 62 -2.18 -6.25 9.53
N VAL A 63 -2.46 -5.63 10.70
CA VAL A 63 -1.44 -5.39 11.74
C VAL A 63 -0.80 -6.68 12.21
N GLN A 64 -1.61 -7.73 12.39
CA GLN A 64 -1.10 -9.03 12.82
C GLN A 64 -0.15 -9.60 11.78
N TYR A 65 -0.45 -9.41 10.49
CA TYR A 65 0.46 -9.82 9.42
C TYR A 65 1.72 -8.94 9.36
N ALA A 66 1.64 -7.64 9.61
CA ALA A 66 2.82 -6.77 9.68
C ALA A 66 3.79 -7.22 10.79
N LYS A 67 3.24 -7.52 11.99
CA LYS A 67 4.01 -8.09 13.11
C LYS A 67 4.60 -9.45 12.75
N TYR A 68 3.82 -10.33 12.13
CA TYR A 68 4.30 -11.62 11.63
C TYR A 68 5.42 -11.46 10.59
N PHE A 69 5.27 -10.54 9.64
CA PHE A 69 6.23 -10.28 8.58
C PHE A 69 7.55 -9.79 9.15
N HIS A 70 7.52 -8.81 10.05
CA HIS A 70 8.70 -8.35 10.75
C HIS A 70 9.35 -9.49 11.57
N THR A 71 8.63 -10.04 12.54
CA THR A 71 9.22 -10.97 13.51
C THR A 71 9.63 -12.30 12.90
N HIS A 72 8.86 -12.85 11.95
CA HIS A 72 9.08 -14.23 11.48
C HIS A 72 9.54 -14.34 10.03
N LEU A 73 9.62 -13.23 9.28
CA LEU A 73 10.11 -13.23 7.91
C LEU A 73 11.26 -12.24 7.67
N LEU A 74 11.58 -11.35 8.61
CA LEU A 74 12.74 -10.46 8.52
C LEU A 74 13.76 -10.71 9.63
N ASP A 75 13.30 -10.81 10.88
CA ASP A 75 14.16 -10.87 12.06
C ASP A 75 14.45 -12.30 12.53
N GLU A 76 13.47 -12.95 13.16
CA GLU A 76 13.64 -14.28 13.73
C GLU A 76 13.33 -15.39 12.73
N ARG A 77 14.02 -16.53 12.87
CA ARG A 77 13.75 -17.71 12.04
C ARG A 77 12.28 -18.15 12.17
N SER A 78 11.59 -18.18 11.03
CA SER A 78 10.27 -18.77 10.92
C SER A 78 10.25 -20.22 11.41
N VAL A 79 9.23 -20.58 12.19
CA VAL A 79 8.95 -21.98 12.57
C VAL A 79 8.28 -22.74 11.41
N ILE A 80 7.63 -22.00 10.51
CA ILE A 80 6.82 -22.57 9.41
C ILE A 80 7.67 -22.76 8.16
N PHE A 81 8.58 -21.83 7.90
CA PHE A 81 9.38 -21.81 6.69
C PHE A 81 10.83 -22.22 6.94
N ASP A 82 11.38 -23.01 6.00
CA ASP A 82 12.83 -23.25 5.99
C ASP A 82 13.59 -21.97 5.63
N LYS A 83 14.92 -22.01 5.83
CA LYS A 83 15.79 -20.86 5.60
C LYS A 83 15.63 -20.26 4.19
N THR A 84 15.43 -21.11 3.19
CA THR A 84 15.31 -20.68 1.79
C THR A 84 14.11 -19.76 1.59
N ILE A 85 12.97 -20.09 2.19
CA ILE A 85 11.75 -19.28 2.10
C ILE A 85 11.83 -18.07 3.04
N HIS A 86 12.37 -18.27 4.25
CA HIS A 86 12.54 -17.22 5.24
C HIS A 86 13.35 -16.04 4.71
N ASP A 87 14.46 -16.29 4.02
CA ASP A 87 15.37 -15.22 3.57
C ASP A 87 14.84 -14.48 2.31
N MET A 88 13.81 -15.02 1.63
CA MET A 88 13.31 -14.47 0.36
C MET A 88 12.91 -13.00 0.39
N PRO A 89 12.22 -12.47 1.42
CA PRO A 89 11.87 -11.05 1.46
C PRO A 89 13.11 -10.16 1.41
N ASN A 90 14.13 -10.46 2.22
CA ASN A 90 15.39 -9.70 2.21
C ASN A 90 16.15 -9.85 0.89
N GLU A 91 16.04 -10.99 0.21
CA GLU A 91 16.71 -11.23 -1.08
C GLU A 91 15.98 -10.64 -2.29
N HIS A 92 14.65 -10.45 -2.23
CA HIS A 92 13.85 -10.19 -3.45
C HIS A 92 12.78 -9.09 -3.33
N CYS A 93 12.45 -8.63 -2.12
CA CYS A 93 11.36 -7.66 -1.96
C CYS A 93 11.69 -6.34 -2.63
N ARG A 94 10.87 -5.96 -3.61
CA ARG A 94 10.96 -4.70 -4.33
C ARG A 94 9.80 -3.76 -4.04
N SER A 95 8.67 -4.28 -3.55
CA SER A 95 7.51 -3.49 -3.18
C SER A 95 6.79 -3.98 -1.93
N LEU A 96 6.30 -3.05 -1.12
CA LEU A 96 5.33 -3.30 -0.05
C LEU A 96 4.00 -2.61 -0.37
N ARG A 97 2.89 -3.34 -0.23
CA ARG A 97 1.53 -2.79 -0.33
C ARG A 97 0.83 -2.95 1.01
N PHE A 98 0.39 -1.86 1.60
CA PHE A 98 -0.44 -1.87 2.80
C PHE A 98 -1.91 -1.75 2.44
N HIS A 99 -2.77 -2.60 2.99
CA HIS A 99 -4.21 -2.39 2.96
C HIS A 99 -4.65 -1.79 4.30
N VAL A 100 -5.27 -0.61 4.25
CA VAL A 100 -5.86 0.03 5.41
C VAL A 100 -7.36 0.11 5.17
N GLU A 101 -8.12 -0.70 5.89
CA GLU A 101 -9.56 -0.81 5.69
C GLU A 101 -10.30 -0.50 6.99
N SER A 102 -11.37 0.28 6.87
CA SER A 102 -12.36 0.43 7.93
C SER A 102 -13.70 -0.20 7.55
N PRO A 103 -14.41 -0.86 8.50
CA PRO A 103 -15.70 -1.49 8.22
C PRO A 103 -16.78 -0.52 7.73
N SER A 104 -16.65 0.77 8.04
CA SER A 104 -17.56 1.82 7.62
C SER A 104 -16.81 3.12 7.35
N VAL A 105 -17.41 3.99 6.55
CA VAL A 105 -16.82 5.28 6.16
C VAL A 105 -16.65 6.16 7.40
N GLN A 106 -15.41 6.28 7.87
CA GLN A 106 -15.12 7.05 9.08
C GLN A 106 -15.41 8.53 8.85
N THR A 107 -16.15 9.14 9.77
CA THR A 107 -16.17 10.59 9.96
C THR A 107 -14.91 11.01 10.69
N PRO A 108 -14.24 12.10 10.29
CA PRO A 108 -13.27 12.75 11.16
C PRO A 108 -14.05 13.25 12.37
N THR A 109 -14.00 12.49 13.45
CA THR A 109 -14.55 12.96 14.72
C THR A 109 -13.47 13.82 15.35
N HIS A 110 -13.66 15.14 15.29
CA HIS A 110 -12.72 16.16 15.74
C HIS A 110 -12.22 16.05 17.19
N PHE A 111 -12.65 15.06 18.00
CA PHE A 111 -12.51 15.16 19.46
C PHE A 111 -12.33 13.87 20.27
N ASN A 112 -12.04 12.71 19.68
CA ASN A 112 -11.69 11.55 20.50
C ASN A 112 -10.20 11.20 20.40
N MET A 113 -9.41 12.01 21.11
CA MET A 113 -8.04 11.72 21.61
C MET A 113 -7.95 10.47 22.52
N LYS A 114 -8.93 9.58 22.51
CA LYS A 114 -8.77 8.26 23.08
C LYS A 114 -8.44 7.35 21.92
N PHE A 115 -7.28 6.73 22.02
CA PHE A 115 -6.93 5.41 21.50
C PHE A 115 -8.09 4.41 21.71
N ALA A 116 -9.24 4.63 21.08
CA ALA A 116 -10.14 3.57 20.74
C ALA A 116 -9.33 2.80 19.72
N HIS A 117 -8.62 1.76 20.18
CA HIS A 117 -7.89 0.82 19.34
C HIS A 117 -8.72 0.62 18.09
N SER A 118 -8.33 1.30 17.02
CA SER A 118 -9.07 1.15 15.80
C SER A 118 -8.90 -0.32 15.48
N ILE A 119 -10.00 -0.99 15.18
CA ILE A 119 -9.98 -2.34 14.62
C ILE A 119 -9.15 -2.36 13.30
N ASP A 120 -8.77 -1.18 12.80
CA ASP A 120 -7.98 -0.89 11.61
C ASP A 120 -6.48 -1.27 11.71
N ASN A 121 -5.88 -1.38 10.53
CA ASN A 121 -4.44 -1.49 10.29
C ASN A 121 -3.67 -0.18 10.57
N SER A 122 -4.05 0.54 11.62
CA SER A 122 -3.52 1.88 11.89
C SER A 122 -2.05 1.88 12.26
N GLU A 123 -1.62 0.95 13.10
CA GLU A 123 -0.22 0.82 13.52
C GLU A 123 0.66 0.15 12.46
N SER A 124 0.10 -0.69 11.58
CA SER A 124 0.92 -1.54 10.69
C SER A 124 1.83 -0.77 9.74
N VAL A 125 1.36 0.38 9.25
CA VAL A 125 2.14 1.25 8.36
C VAL A 125 3.25 1.91 9.16
N PHE A 126 2.92 2.56 10.27
CA PHE A 126 3.91 3.25 11.09
C PHE A 126 4.97 2.27 11.63
N ASP A 127 4.53 1.20 12.30
CA ASP A 127 5.42 0.22 12.94
C ASP A 127 6.39 -0.40 11.93
N LEU A 128 5.89 -0.84 10.77
CA LEU A 128 6.73 -1.51 9.80
C LEU A 128 7.68 -0.53 9.11
N LEU A 129 7.26 0.71 8.83
CA LEU A 129 8.16 1.70 8.25
C LEU A 129 9.23 2.18 9.24
N ASP A 130 8.89 2.25 10.53
CA ASP A 130 9.83 2.52 11.62
C ASP A 130 10.93 1.45 11.67
N TRP A 131 10.55 0.17 11.71
CA TRP A 131 11.52 -0.94 11.69
C TRP A 131 12.39 -0.96 10.44
N LEU A 132 11.81 -0.67 9.26
CA LEU A 132 12.55 -0.66 7.99
C LEU A 132 13.45 0.56 7.81
N ALA A 133 13.21 1.65 8.55
CA ALA A 133 14.07 2.82 8.53
C ALA A 133 15.34 2.60 9.37
N ASP A 134 15.22 1.88 10.49
CA ASP A 134 16.32 1.66 11.43
C ASP A 134 17.16 0.42 11.09
N ILE A 135 16.54 -0.61 10.52
CA ILE A 135 17.19 -1.89 10.24
C ILE A 135 17.32 -2.07 8.72
N PRO A 136 18.49 -2.49 8.19
CA PRO A 136 18.73 -2.62 6.75
C PRO A 136 18.06 -3.87 6.14
N TYR A 137 16.83 -4.17 6.56
CA TYR A 137 15.97 -5.15 5.90
C TYR A 137 15.56 -4.67 4.50
N LEU A 138 15.23 -5.63 3.65
CA LEU A 138 14.69 -5.38 2.31
C LEU A 138 15.54 -4.41 1.45
N PRO A 139 16.83 -4.70 1.20
CA PRO A 139 17.75 -3.82 0.47
C PRO A 139 17.28 -3.43 -0.94
N PHE A 140 16.41 -4.24 -1.56
CA PHE A 140 15.86 -4.02 -2.89
C PHE A 140 14.52 -3.30 -2.90
N LEU A 141 13.95 -2.97 -1.73
CA LEU A 141 12.67 -2.28 -1.63
C LEU A 141 12.78 -0.88 -2.25
N ARG A 142 11.98 -0.62 -3.28
CA ARG A 142 11.94 0.68 -3.98
C ARG A 142 10.56 1.31 -4.03
N HIS A 143 9.52 0.53 -3.76
CA HIS A 143 8.14 0.96 -3.94
C HIS A 143 7.28 0.66 -2.72
N ILE A 144 6.56 1.65 -2.23
CA ILE A 144 5.54 1.48 -1.19
C ILE A 144 4.21 1.96 -1.73
N SER A 145 3.17 1.14 -1.56
CA SER A 145 1.79 1.49 -1.86
C SER A 145 0.94 1.42 -0.59
N ILE A 146 0.06 2.40 -0.38
CA ILE A 146 -0.90 2.41 0.73
C ILE A 146 -2.31 2.54 0.15
N GLU A 147 -3.09 1.48 0.32
CA GLU A 147 -4.45 1.38 -0.21
C GLU A 147 -5.47 1.56 0.92
N PHE A 148 -6.12 2.71 0.94
CA PHE A 148 -7.18 3.05 1.89
C PHE A 148 -8.54 2.61 1.38
N HIS A 149 -9.32 1.94 2.22
CA HIS A 149 -10.72 1.59 1.96
C HIS A 149 -11.61 2.11 3.09
N ASN A 150 -12.57 2.99 2.77
CA ASN A 150 -13.47 3.66 3.71
C ASN A 150 -12.78 4.53 4.79
N CYS A 151 -11.51 4.87 4.60
CA CYS A 151 -10.77 5.75 5.49
C CYS A 151 -10.85 7.22 5.04
N GLY A 152 -10.55 8.15 5.96
CA GLY A 152 -10.43 9.57 5.64
C GLY A 152 -9.13 9.88 4.88
N PHE A 153 -9.13 10.94 4.08
CA PHE A 153 -7.95 11.35 3.30
C PHE A 153 -6.79 11.79 4.19
N THR A 154 -7.09 12.37 5.35
CA THR A 154 -6.11 12.91 6.30
C THR A 154 -5.44 11.84 7.17
N ASP A 155 -5.88 10.58 7.06
CA ASP A 155 -5.47 9.47 7.93
C ASP A 155 -3.94 9.25 7.93
N LEU A 156 -3.28 9.50 6.79
CA LEU A 156 -1.82 9.46 6.65
C LEU A 156 -1.09 10.37 7.66
N PHE A 157 -1.64 11.55 7.92
CA PHE A 157 -1.02 12.55 8.77
C PHE A 157 -1.55 12.48 10.20
N ASP A 158 -2.86 12.32 10.35
CA ASP A 158 -3.51 12.25 11.66
C ASP A 158 -2.98 11.07 12.49
N ASN A 159 -2.64 9.97 11.83
CA ASN A 159 -2.01 8.79 12.45
C ASN A 159 -0.49 8.72 12.23
N MET A 160 0.14 9.81 11.79
CA MET A 160 1.61 9.94 11.67
C MET A 160 2.27 8.84 10.82
N ARG A 161 1.56 8.27 9.83
CA ARG A 161 2.00 7.07 9.11
C ARG A 161 3.27 7.26 8.29
N LEU A 162 3.55 8.51 7.90
CA LEU A 162 4.70 8.86 7.06
C LEU A 162 5.75 9.69 7.80
N VAL A 163 5.68 9.77 9.14
CA VAL A 163 6.66 10.56 9.92
C VAL A 163 8.05 9.93 9.92
N ILE A 164 8.13 8.62 9.68
CA ILE A 164 9.36 7.85 9.45
C ILE A 164 9.19 7.09 8.14
N PHE A 165 10.24 7.08 7.32
CA PHE A 165 10.17 6.46 5.99
C PHE A 165 11.53 5.93 5.52
N PRO A 166 11.61 4.70 5.00
CA PRO A 166 12.85 4.07 4.59
C PRO A 166 13.46 4.76 3.36
N THR A 167 14.67 5.32 3.53
CA THR A 167 15.33 6.16 2.52
C THR A 167 15.63 5.48 1.19
N GLN A 168 15.60 4.15 1.13
CA GLN A 168 15.79 3.39 -0.11
C GLN A 168 14.57 3.42 -1.04
N VAL A 169 13.39 3.83 -0.55
CA VAL A 169 12.14 3.80 -1.33
C VAL A 169 11.99 5.06 -2.17
N THR A 170 11.83 4.90 -3.48
CA THR A 170 11.77 6.05 -4.42
C THR A 170 10.40 6.25 -5.04
N ASN A 171 9.48 5.30 -4.86
CA ASN A 171 8.12 5.33 -5.38
C ASN A 171 7.12 5.20 -4.23
N LEU A 172 6.18 6.14 -4.15
CA LEU A 172 5.07 6.12 -3.20
C LEU A 172 3.73 6.21 -3.93
N ASP A 173 2.90 5.19 -3.75
CA ASP A 173 1.56 5.14 -4.30
C ASP A 173 0.54 5.18 -3.16
N ILE A 174 -0.51 5.97 -3.34
CA ILE A 174 -1.59 6.14 -2.36
C ILE A 174 -2.91 6.06 -3.10
N SER A 175 -3.79 5.16 -2.70
CA SER A 175 -5.11 5.04 -3.31
C SER A 175 -6.23 5.07 -2.29
N PHE A 176 -7.33 5.73 -2.62
CA PHE A 176 -8.54 5.77 -1.81
C PHE A 176 -9.70 5.08 -2.54
N GLY A 177 -10.32 4.13 -1.87
CA GLY A 177 -11.52 3.42 -2.32
C GLY A 177 -12.63 3.48 -1.27
N PHE A 178 -13.88 3.34 -1.72
CA PHE A 178 -15.05 3.36 -0.84
C PHE A 178 -16.02 2.26 -1.25
N THR A 179 -16.75 1.71 -0.27
CA THR A 179 -17.79 0.71 -0.51
C THR A 179 -18.83 1.24 -1.50
N GLU A 180 -19.28 0.37 -2.40
CA GLU A 180 -20.34 0.69 -3.36
C GLU A 180 -21.59 1.25 -2.65
N GLY A 181 -22.15 2.32 -3.21
CA GLY A 181 -23.30 3.03 -2.62
C GLY A 181 -22.92 4.08 -1.56
N THR A 182 -21.64 4.26 -1.24
CA THR A 182 -21.20 5.40 -0.41
C THR A 182 -21.61 6.72 -1.09
N SER A 183 -22.25 7.60 -0.33
CA SER A 183 -22.76 8.88 -0.86
C SER A 183 -21.62 9.74 -1.43
N PRO A 184 -21.72 10.25 -2.68
CA PRO A 184 -20.73 11.16 -3.25
C PRO A 184 -20.54 12.44 -2.43
N LYS A 185 -21.60 12.90 -1.74
CA LYS A 185 -21.49 14.03 -0.83
C LYS A 185 -20.55 13.69 0.33
N ARG A 186 -20.69 12.50 0.90
CA ARG A 186 -19.87 12.05 2.02
C ARG A 186 -18.39 11.93 1.64
N ILE A 187 -18.10 11.40 0.44
CA ILE A 187 -16.73 11.32 -0.08
C ILE A 187 -16.15 12.73 -0.26
N ARG A 188 -16.90 13.65 -0.86
CA ARG A 188 -16.47 15.06 -1.01
C ARG A 188 -16.23 15.76 0.32
N ASP A 189 -17.05 15.49 1.33
CA ASP A 189 -16.86 16.06 2.67
C ASP A 189 -15.49 15.62 3.23
N LEU A 190 -15.13 14.33 3.06
CA LEU A 190 -13.82 13.81 3.49
C LEU A 190 -12.64 14.42 2.71
N GLN A 191 -12.80 14.72 1.42
CA GLN A 191 -11.76 15.32 0.60
C GLN A 191 -11.42 16.76 1.05
N LYS A 192 -12.42 17.47 1.59
CA LYS A 192 -12.29 18.87 2.04
C LYS A 192 -11.65 18.98 3.43
N ASP A 193 -11.47 17.87 4.14
CA ASP A 193 -10.89 17.86 5.46
C ASP A 193 -9.38 18.14 5.41
N TYR A 194 -8.94 18.97 6.35
CA TYR A 194 -7.51 19.22 6.59
C TYR A 194 -7.02 18.31 7.70
N PRO A 195 -5.78 17.80 7.60
CA PRO A 195 -5.21 17.01 8.68
C PRO A 195 -5.12 17.85 9.95
N LEU A 196 -5.49 17.25 11.08
CA LEU A 196 -5.41 17.84 12.40
C LEU A 196 -3.95 18.06 12.81
N ARG A 197 -3.07 17.21 12.27
CA ARG A 197 -1.62 17.28 12.50
C ARG A 197 -0.93 17.32 11.15
N ILE A 198 -0.16 18.37 10.89
CA ILE A 198 0.80 18.38 9.80
C ILE A 198 2.17 18.22 10.46
N PRO A 199 2.85 17.08 10.27
CA PRO A 199 4.20 16.91 10.80
C PRO A 199 5.13 18.01 10.26
N GLU A 200 6.01 18.55 11.10
CA GLU A 200 7.05 19.49 10.66
C GLU A 200 8.07 18.75 9.80
N GLY A 201 7.87 18.82 8.48
CA GLY A 201 8.72 18.12 7.51
C GLY A 201 8.45 16.62 7.48
N LEU A 202 8.17 16.08 6.29
CA LEU A 202 8.11 14.64 6.08
C LEU A 202 9.45 14.17 5.53
N PRO A 203 9.96 12.99 5.94
CA PRO A 203 11.22 12.43 5.46
C PRO A 203 11.16 11.93 4.00
N LEU A 204 10.33 12.52 3.15
CA LEU A 204 10.01 12.03 1.80
C LEU A 204 10.85 12.70 0.70
N ASN A 205 11.94 13.36 1.07
CA ASN A 205 12.82 14.07 0.12
C ASN A 205 13.43 13.18 -0.96
N HIS A 206 13.46 11.87 -0.74
CA HIS A 206 14.05 10.87 -1.64
C HIS A 206 13.00 10.22 -2.57
N ILE A 207 11.72 10.56 -2.43
CA ILE A 207 10.66 10.10 -3.33
C ILE A 207 10.80 10.80 -4.68
N GLU A 208 10.95 10.00 -5.74
CA GLU A 208 11.04 10.47 -7.12
C GLU A 208 9.70 10.36 -7.85
N THR A 209 8.87 9.40 -7.46
CA THR A 209 7.54 9.18 -8.06
C THR A 209 6.47 9.11 -7.00
N LEU A 210 5.43 9.92 -7.16
CA LEU A 210 4.24 9.93 -6.29
C LEU A 210 3.00 9.64 -7.14
N ALA A 211 2.19 8.66 -6.75
CA ALA A 211 0.87 8.44 -7.32
C ALA A 211 -0.22 8.63 -6.26
N ILE A 212 -1.25 9.42 -6.55
CA ILE A 212 -2.44 9.54 -5.71
C ILE A 212 -3.71 9.34 -6.54
N VAL A 213 -4.45 8.27 -6.27
CA VAL A 213 -5.65 7.85 -7.01
C VAL A 213 -6.86 7.76 -6.08
N GLY A 214 -8.04 8.15 -6.55
CA GLY A 214 -9.25 8.25 -5.73
C GLY A 214 -9.22 9.41 -4.73
N GLY A 215 -8.12 10.18 -4.73
CA GLY A 215 -7.82 11.31 -3.85
C GLY A 215 -8.75 12.50 -4.03
N GLY A 216 -9.24 12.71 -5.25
CA GLY A 216 -9.91 13.94 -5.68
C GLY A 216 -9.13 15.21 -5.31
N VAL A 217 -9.85 16.33 -5.15
CA VAL A 217 -9.25 17.56 -4.62
C VAL A 217 -9.10 17.45 -3.12
N SER A 218 -7.93 17.02 -2.66
CA SER A 218 -7.62 16.95 -1.23
C SER A 218 -6.37 17.74 -0.87
N PRO A 219 -6.32 18.37 0.33
CA PRO A 219 -5.10 18.97 0.85
C PRO A 219 -3.91 17.99 0.91
N VAL A 220 -4.20 16.69 0.99
CA VAL A 220 -3.21 15.60 1.05
C VAL A 220 -2.28 15.59 -0.15
N LEU A 221 -2.81 15.69 -1.37
CA LEU A 221 -2.00 15.71 -2.59
C LEU A 221 -1.06 16.92 -2.60
N GLY A 222 -1.57 18.10 -2.26
CA GLY A 222 -0.77 19.32 -2.17
C GLY A 222 0.34 19.22 -1.12
N LEU A 223 0.04 18.68 0.06
CA LEU A 223 1.01 18.46 1.13
C LEU A 223 2.10 17.48 0.72
N LEU A 224 1.76 16.37 0.06
CA LEU A 224 2.75 15.38 -0.38
C LEU A 224 3.62 15.91 -1.52
N VAL A 225 3.01 16.58 -2.51
CA VAL A 225 3.77 17.20 -3.60
C VAL A 225 4.77 18.22 -3.05
N THR A 226 4.37 19.06 -2.09
CA THR A 226 5.27 20.05 -1.48
C THR A 226 6.33 19.44 -0.57
N SER A 227 6.01 18.34 0.12
CA SER A 227 6.96 17.66 1.03
C SER A 227 8.04 16.86 0.32
N CYS A 228 7.74 16.28 -0.84
CA CYS A 228 8.69 15.47 -1.60
C CYS A 228 9.53 16.35 -2.53
N THR A 229 10.74 16.73 -2.11
CA THR A 229 11.59 17.69 -2.83
C THR A 229 12.22 17.13 -4.12
N SER A 230 12.52 15.82 -4.19
CA SER A 230 13.14 15.18 -5.37
C SER A 230 12.13 14.60 -6.38
N LEU A 231 10.85 14.97 -6.28
CA LEU A 231 9.83 14.47 -7.20
C LEU A 231 10.19 14.77 -8.66
N ARG A 232 9.99 13.75 -9.50
CA ARG A 232 10.13 13.80 -10.95
C ARG A 232 8.83 13.48 -11.65
N VAL A 233 8.02 12.62 -11.06
CA VAL A 233 6.74 12.18 -11.63
C VAL A 233 5.65 12.26 -10.56
N VAL A 234 4.55 12.93 -10.90
CA VAL A 234 3.31 12.92 -10.13
C VAL A 234 2.23 12.26 -10.98
N ARG A 235 1.55 11.26 -10.43
CA ARG A 235 0.42 10.58 -11.07
C ARG A 235 -0.87 10.84 -10.31
N THR A 236 -1.95 11.11 -11.03
CA THR A 236 -3.27 11.32 -10.42
C THR A 236 -4.40 10.99 -11.38
N ASP A 237 -5.56 10.65 -10.85
CA ASP A 237 -6.81 10.43 -11.60
C ASP A 237 -7.66 11.70 -11.77
N LEU A 238 -7.12 12.88 -11.40
CA LEU A 238 -7.75 14.16 -11.70
C LEU A 238 -7.88 14.35 -13.22
N SER A 239 -9.03 14.87 -13.66
CA SER A 239 -9.36 14.93 -15.08
C SER A 239 -9.86 16.31 -15.52
N ASP A 240 -9.35 16.79 -16.66
CA ASP A 240 -9.91 17.98 -17.34
C ASP A 240 -11.38 17.79 -17.74
N LYS A 241 -11.80 16.53 -17.90
CA LYS A 241 -13.18 16.17 -18.26
C LYS A 241 -14.08 16.03 -17.04
N SER A 242 -13.57 16.30 -15.84
CA SER A 242 -14.39 16.27 -14.63
C SER A 242 -15.55 17.25 -14.74
N THR A 243 -16.71 16.87 -14.22
CA THR A 243 -17.85 17.80 -14.06
C THR A 243 -17.68 18.70 -12.84
N VAL A 244 -16.67 18.45 -12.01
CA VAL A 244 -16.39 19.20 -10.78
C VAL A 244 -15.39 20.30 -11.10
N GLU A 245 -15.83 21.56 -11.03
CA GLU A 245 -14.97 22.70 -11.40
C GLU A 245 -13.76 22.86 -10.46
N GLU A 246 -13.93 22.52 -9.18
CA GLU A 246 -12.84 22.48 -8.19
C GLU A 246 -11.69 21.54 -8.65
N GLU A 247 -12.01 20.39 -9.26
CA GLU A 247 -11.00 19.43 -9.76
C GLU A 247 -10.20 19.99 -10.93
N LYS A 248 -10.85 20.70 -11.85
CA LYS A 248 -10.16 21.32 -12.99
C LYS A 248 -9.20 22.42 -12.54
N GLU A 249 -9.65 23.27 -11.62
CA GLU A 249 -8.83 24.35 -11.10
C GLU A 249 -7.63 23.79 -10.32
N TYR A 250 -7.86 22.76 -9.50
CA TYR A 250 -6.77 22.11 -8.78
C TYR A 250 -5.77 21.43 -9.73
N LEU A 251 -6.24 20.76 -10.78
CA LEU A 251 -5.38 20.16 -11.80
C LEU A 251 -4.54 21.22 -12.53
N LYS A 252 -5.11 22.40 -12.80
CA LYS A 252 -4.38 23.53 -13.39
C LYS A 252 -3.26 24.02 -12.46
N ILE A 253 -3.55 24.20 -11.16
CA ILE A 253 -2.54 24.58 -10.16
C ILE A 253 -1.44 23.51 -10.10
N LEU A 254 -1.81 22.23 -10.07
CA LEU A 254 -0.85 21.13 -10.04
C LEU A 254 0.06 21.11 -11.28
N ARG A 255 -0.47 21.42 -12.47
CA ARG A 255 0.31 21.56 -13.70
C ARG A 255 1.33 22.69 -13.59
N GLU A 256 0.93 23.85 -13.09
CA GLU A 256 1.82 25.00 -12.88
C GLU A 256 2.96 24.61 -11.92
N VAL A 257 2.65 23.97 -10.79
CA VAL A 257 3.65 23.46 -9.84
C VAL A 257 4.59 22.45 -10.49
N CYS A 258 4.08 21.54 -11.33
CA CYS A 258 4.91 20.57 -12.05
C CYS A 258 5.84 21.25 -13.07
N ILE A 259 5.36 22.24 -13.81
CA ILE A 259 6.17 23.01 -14.77
C ILE A 259 7.29 23.75 -14.04
N ASP A 260 6.96 24.47 -12.97
CA ASP A 260 7.91 25.28 -12.20
C ASP A 260 9.02 24.42 -11.56
N ARG A 261 8.69 23.18 -11.18
CA ARG A 261 9.63 22.24 -10.56
C ARG A 261 10.23 21.23 -11.53
N HIS A 262 9.97 21.36 -12.83
CA HIS A 262 10.43 20.44 -13.88
C HIS A 262 10.03 18.97 -13.64
N MET A 263 8.81 18.74 -13.17
CA MET A 263 8.21 17.44 -12.94
C MET A 263 7.28 17.04 -14.10
N SER A 264 7.16 15.74 -14.35
CA SER A 264 6.14 15.16 -15.23
C SER A 264 4.84 14.95 -14.46
N LEU A 265 3.71 15.41 -15.02
CA LEU A 265 2.38 15.08 -14.54
C LEU A 265 1.74 14.06 -15.47
N GLU A 266 1.42 12.88 -14.94
CA GLU A 266 0.75 11.80 -15.67
C GLU A 266 -0.67 11.62 -15.14
N LEU A 267 -1.64 11.54 -16.05
CA LEU A 267 -3.06 11.32 -15.71
C LEU A 267 -3.40 9.84 -15.89
N CYS A 268 -3.98 9.22 -14.86
CA CYS A 268 -4.34 7.81 -14.82
C CYS A 268 -5.78 7.55 -15.28
#